data_AF-A0A7J4GUM0-F1
#
_entry.id   AF-A0A7J4GUM0-F1
#
_cell.length_a   1.000
_cell.length_b   1.000
_cell.length_c   1.000
_cell.angle_alpha   90.00
_cell.angle_beta   90.00
_cell.angle_gamma   90.00
#
_symmetry.space_group_name_H-M   'P 1'
#
loop_
_entity.id
_entity.type
_entity.pdbx_description
1 polymer ?
#
loop_
_entity_poly.entity_id
_entity_poly.type
_entity_poly.pdbx_seq_one_letter_code
_entity_poly.pdbx_strand_id
1 'polypeptide(L)'
;MTLYFAYGSNLNVADWTKWCNDFGFNPEGMTEICPAWLPGYSLKFHYYSQGRGGGAADVVKTETGCAVPGVLFELDDKALAAMDEKEGHPKYYQRKWVDICCPNGDSKKALTYTVVQSKLQPNYIQPTDSYIELISSGLKKRGLPISDLVNAIEDEASHFPIKDVFVYGTLLSGESRAPIIKNLNGILISDATCEGVLVDLGSYPGLLIGTELVRGELYEFEDLKTALQRLDSIEGVDAGLYRRHIISVETDIGPQWAWTYFYNGEEKNNQIESGSWKNRN
;
A
#
# COMPACT_ATOMS: atom_id res chain seq x y z
N MET A 1 5.66 -1.34 22.72
CA MET A 1 4.71 -1.41 21.58
C MET A 1 5.44 -1.10 20.28
N THR A 2 5.16 -1.88 19.23
CA THR A 2 5.85 -1.83 17.92
C THR A 2 4.82 -1.94 16.79
N LEU A 3 4.87 -1.04 15.81
CA LEU A 3 4.07 -1.16 14.60
C LEU A 3 4.61 -2.28 13.72
N TYR A 4 3.72 -3.16 13.25
CA TYR A 4 4.04 -4.34 12.45
C TYR A 4 3.17 -4.38 11.19
N PHE A 5 3.80 -4.45 10.01
CA PHE A 5 3.14 -4.64 8.74
C PHE A 5 3.16 -6.12 8.33
N ALA A 6 1.98 -6.73 8.27
CA ALA A 6 1.78 -8.10 7.83
C ALA A 6 1.29 -8.14 6.38
N TYR A 7 1.88 -9.04 5.58
CA TYR A 7 1.50 -9.28 4.17
C TYR A 7 1.28 -10.77 3.85
N GLY A 8 1.61 -11.67 4.79
CA GLY A 8 1.50 -13.13 4.63
C GLY A 8 0.43 -13.74 5.55
N SER A 9 0.68 -14.95 6.07
CA SER A 9 -0.30 -15.65 6.91
C SER A 9 -0.75 -14.92 8.18
N ASN A 10 0.03 -13.96 8.69
CA ASN A 10 -0.34 -13.19 9.88
C ASN A 10 -1.56 -12.26 9.65
N LEU A 11 -2.02 -12.13 8.41
CA LEU A 11 -3.31 -11.52 8.08
C LEU A 11 -4.51 -12.31 8.66
N ASN A 12 -4.30 -13.59 8.99
CA ASN A 12 -5.31 -14.48 9.53
C ASN A 12 -5.12 -14.68 11.04
N VAL A 13 -6.04 -14.10 11.82
CA VAL A 13 -6.02 -14.18 13.29
C VAL A 13 -6.16 -15.62 13.79
N ALA A 14 -6.90 -16.48 13.10
CA ALA A 14 -7.05 -17.88 13.51
C ALA A 14 -5.73 -18.67 13.33
N ASP A 15 -4.96 -18.40 12.27
CA ASP A 15 -3.61 -18.96 12.07
C ASP A 15 -2.64 -18.49 13.17
N TRP A 16 -2.66 -17.19 13.51
CA TRP A 16 -1.89 -16.64 14.63
C TRP A 16 -2.25 -17.29 15.96
N THR A 17 -3.55 -17.34 16.29
CA THR A 17 -4.03 -17.91 17.55
C THR A 17 -3.71 -19.39 17.66
N LYS A 18 -3.90 -20.15 16.58
CA LYS A 18 -3.55 -21.57 16.55
C LYS A 18 -2.05 -21.76 16.80
N TRP A 19 -1.19 -21.01 16.10
CA TRP A 19 0.25 -21.09 16.31
C TRP A 19 0.65 -20.74 17.75
N CYS A 20 0.07 -19.69 18.33
CA CYS A 20 0.35 -19.34 19.73
C CYS A 20 -0.02 -20.48 20.69
N ASN A 21 -1.19 -21.08 20.51
CA ASN A 21 -1.64 -22.20 21.36
C ASN A 21 -0.74 -23.44 21.20
N ASP A 22 -0.34 -23.77 19.97
CA ASP A 22 0.49 -24.95 19.67
C ASP A 22 1.90 -24.82 20.27
N PHE A 23 2.42 -23.59 20.41
CA PHE A 23 3.79 -23.30 20.87
C PHE A 23 3.86 -22.64 22.26
N GLY A 24 2.73 -22.49 22.96
CA GLY A 24 2.69 -21.99 24.34
C GLY A 24 2.84 -20.47 24.50
N PHE A 25 2.48 -19.68 23.48
CA PHE A 25 2.44 -18.23 23.52
C PHE A 25 1.03 -17.68 23.80
N ASN A 26 0.93 -16.44 24.27
CA ASN A 26 -0.34 -15.72 24.38
C ASN A 26 -0.70 -15.11 23.01
N PRO A 27 -1.88 -15.41 22.44
CA PRO A 27 -2.33 -14.80 21.18
C PRO A 27 -2.72 -13.32 21.29
N GLU A 28 -2.92 -12.79 22.50
CA GLU A 28 -3.17 -11.36 22.73
C GLU A 28 -1.95 -10.48 22.43
N GLY A 29 -2.14 -9.16 22.45
CA GLY A 29 -1.06 -8.19 22.24
C GLY A 29 -0.77 -7.88 20.78
N MET A 30 -1.54 -8.46 19.83
CA MET A 30 -1.59 -8.03 18.43
C MET A 30 -2.92 -7.35 18.13
N THR A 31 -2.89 -6.03 17.94
CA THR A 31 -4.08 -5.21 17.67
C THR A 31 -4.04 -4.70 16.25
N GLU A 32 -5.10 -4.94 15.49
CA GLU A 32 -5.23 -4.41 14.12
C GLU A 32 -5.49 -2.90 14.15
N ILE A 33 -4.75 -2.15 13.34
CA ILE A 33 -4.92 -0.69 13.19
C ILE A 33 -5.72 -0.41 11.90
N CYS A 34 -5.19 -0.78 10.74
CA CYS A 34 -5.85 -0.53 9.46
C CYS A 34 -5.25 -1.37 8.32
N PRO A 35 -5.98 -1.53 7.19
CA PRO A 35 -5.37 -1.91 5.91
C PRO A 35 -4.27 -0.91 5.53
N ALA A 36 -3.21 -1.38 4.89
CA ALA A 36 -2.08 -0.55 4.49
C ALA A 36 -1.40 -1.10 3.24
N TRP A 37 -0.58 -0.27 2.61
CA TRP A 37 0.18 -0.63 1.43
C TRP A 37 1.68 -0.43 1.63
N LEU A 38 2.49 -1.34 1.10
CA LEU A 38 3.94 -1.23 1.07
C LEU A 38 4.40 -0.89 -0.36
N PRO A 39 4.61 0.39 -0.68
CA PRO A 39 4.98 0.82 -2.04
C PRO A 39 6.43 0.49 -2.40
N GLY A 40 6.68 0.16 -3.67
CA GLY A 40 8.01 -0.18 -4.19
C GLY A 40 8.48 -1.60 -3.85
N TYR A 41 7.53 -2.48 -3.51
CA TYR A 41 7.76 -3.89 -3.21
C TYR A 41 6.80 -4.77 -4.02
N SER A 42 7.20 -6.03 -4.21
CA SER A 42 6.37 -7.11 -4.72
C SER A 42 6.46 -8.32 -3.80
N LEU A 43 5.35 -9.06 -3.71
CA LEU A 43 5.30 -10.36 -3.07
C LEU A 43 6.06 -11.41 -3.90
N LYS A 44 6.82 -12.29 -3.25
CA LYS A 44 7.55 -13.40 -3.91
C LYS A 44 7.50 -14.68 -3.10
N PHE A 45 7.55 -15.82 -3.81
CA PHE A 45 7.68 -17.16 -3.23
C PHE A 45 8.98 -17.82 -3.69
N HIS A 46 10.06 -17.49 -3.00
CA HIS A 46 11.44 -17.94 -3.30
C HIS A 46 12.14 -18.55 -2.08
N TYR A 47 11.35 -19.01 -1.11
CA TYR A 47 11.82 -19.68 0.10
C TYR A 47 10.89 -20.83 0.49
N TYR A 48 11.47 -22.04 0.64
CA TYR A 48 10.70 -23.22 1.04
C TYR A 48 10.55 -23.27 2.57
N SER A 49 9.31 -23.18 3.05
CA SER A 49 8.98 -23.37 4.45
C SER A 49 8.57 -24.81 4.72
N GLN A 50 9.30 -25.47 5.61
CA GLN A 50 8.96 -26.82 6.08
C GLN A 50 7.60 -26.84 6.80
N GLY A 51 7.28 -25.78 7.56
CA GLY A 51 6.01 -25.68 8.29
C GLY A 51 4.80 -25.45 7.38
N ARG A 52 4.99 -24.84 6.20
CA ARG A 52 3.93 -24.62 5.21
C ARG A 52 3.90 -25.68 4.10
N GLY A 53 4.96 -26.47 3.97
CA GLY A 53 5.09 -27.51 2.94
C GLY A 53 5.30 -26.96 1.52
N GLY A 54 5.68 -25.69 1.38
CA GLY A 54 5.77 -25.00 0.09
C GLY A 54 6.40 -23.61 0.22
N GLY A 55 6.23 -22.79 -0.82
CA GLY A 55 6.69 -21.41 -0.87
C GLY A 55 6.09 -20.56 0.26
N ALA A 56 6.94 -19.90 1.04
CA ALA A 56 6.51 -18.89 2.00
C ALA A 56 6.70 -17.48 1.42
N ALA A 57 5.79 -16.58 1.82
CA ALA A 57 5.71 -15.23 1.30
C ALA A 57 6.92 -14.39 1.74
N ASP A 58 7.48 -13.61 0.84
CA ASP A 58 8.47 -12.57 1.11
C ASP A 58 8.10 -11.29 0.38
N VAL A 59 8.63 -10.15 0.83
CA VAL A 59 8.53 -8.87 0.12
C VAL A 59 9.90 -8.40 -0.35
N VAL A 60 10.03 -8.21 -1.66
CA VAL A 60 11.28 -7.82 -2.32
C VAL A 60 11.12 -6.44 -2.93
N LYS A 61 12.13 -5.58 -2.74
CA LYS A 61 12.16 -4.27 -3.40
C LYS A 61 12.11 -4.45 -4.91
N THR A 62 11.29 -3.66 -5.58
CA THR A 62 11.09 -3.72 -7.02
C THR A 62 10.97 -2.30 -7.58
N GLU A 63 10.48 -2.20 -8.81
CA GLU A 63 10.27 -0.93 -9.50
C GLU A 63 9.10 -0.09 -8.94
N THR A 64 9.17 1.19 -9.28
CA THR A 64 8.18 2.22 -9.01
C THR A 64 6.80 1.82 -9.56
N GLY A 65 5.76 1.90 -8.74
CA GLY A 65 4.37 1.60 -9.10
C GLY A 65 3.86 0.26 -8.59
N CYS A 66 4.76 -0.68 -8.25
CA CYS A 66 4.38 -1.88 -7.51
C CYS A 66 4.10 -1.56 -6.04
N ALA A 67 3.20 -2.29 -5.41
CA ALA A 67 2.93 -2.17 -3.98
C ALA A 67 2.33 -3.46 -3.43
N VAL A 68 2.72 -3.86 -2.22
CA VAL A 68 2.18 -5.06 -1.57
C VAL A 68 1.03 -4.64 -0.63
N PRO A 69 -0.19 -5.17 -0.79
CA PRO A 69 -1.27 -4.92 0.16
C PRO A 69 -1.02 -5.71 1.45
N GLY A 70 -1.38 -5.13 2.59
CA GLY A 70 -1.25 -5.77 3.88
C GLY A 70 -2.01 -5.04 4.98
N VAL A 71 -1.67 -5.34 6.23
CA VAL A 71 -2.37 -4.79 7.40
C VAL A 71 -1.34 -4.31 8.40
N LEU A 72 -1.58 -3.11 8.91
CA LEU A 72 -0.83 -2.55 10.02
C LEU A 72 -1.43 -3.05 11.35
N PHE A 73 -0.57 -3.64 12.17
CA PHE A 73 -0.86 -4.04 13.53
C PHE A 73 0.02 -3.27 14.52
N GLU A 74 -0.43 -3.20 15.76
CA GLU A 74 0.39 -2.88 16.91
C GLU A 74 0.69 -4.16 17.68
N LEU A 75 1.96 -4.39 17.99
CA LEU A 75 2.43 -5.49 18.83
C LEU A 75 2.90 -4.96 20.18
N ASP A 76 2.43 -5.54 21.27
CA ASP A 76 3.12 -5.41 22.56
C ASP A 76 4.45 -6.20 22.56
N ASP A 77 5.24 -6.03 23.62
CA ASP A 77 6.59 -6.60 23.66
C ASP A 77 6.56 -8.15 23.74
N LYS A 78 5.49 -8.75 24.27
CA LYS A 78 5.31 -10.22 24.32
C LYS A 78 4.89 -10.76 22.96
N ALA A 79 3.93 -10.10 22.30
CA ALA A 79 3.48 -10.45 20.96
C ALA A 79 4.62 -10.30 19.94
N LEU A 80 5.47 -9.27 20.09
CA LEU A 80 6.67 -9.11 19.26
C LEU A 80 7.67 -10.26 19.46
N ALA A 81 7.91 -10.70 20.70
CA ALA A 81 8.78 -11.84 20.97
C ALA A 81 8.19 -13.16 20.41
N ALA A 82 6.88 -13.37 20.54
CA ALA A 82 6.20 -14.51 19.93
C ALA A 82 6.28 -14.47 18.40
N MET A 83 6.17 -13.28 17.81
CA MET A 83 6.30 -13.08 16.36
C MET A 83 7.71 -13.43 15.86
N ASP A 84 8.77 -13.03 16.58
CA ASP A 84 10.15 -13.42 16.24
C ASP A 84 10.30 -14.94 16.16
N GLU A 85 9.75 -15.66 17.15
CA GLU A 85 9.81 -17.12 17.20
C GLU A 85 9.01 -17.74 16.04
N LYS A 86 7.81 -17.21 15.73
CA LYS A 86 6.99 -17.67 14.59
C LYS A 86 7.70 -17.51 13.25
N GLU A 87 8.34 -16.37 13.04
CA GLU A 87 9.06 -16.04 11.82
C GLU A 87 10.46 -16.71 11.76
N GLY A 88 10.84 -17.43 12.82
CA GLY A 88 12.14 -18.06 12.95
C GLY A 88 13.28 -17.04 12.90
N HIS A 89 13.05 -15.84 13.43
CA HIS A 89 14.01 -14.76 13.48
C HIS A 89 15.22 -15.13 14.36
N PRO A 90 16.47 -14.82 13.95
CA PRO A 90 16.91 -14.25 12.67
C PRO A 90 17.33 -15.28 11.61
N LYS A 91 16.99 -16.57 11.79
CA LYS A 91 17.53 -17.68 10.96
C LYS A 91 16.81 -17.87 9.63
N TYR A 92 15.53 -17.54 9.56
CA TYR A 92 14.69 -17.73 8.37
C TYR A 92 14.19 -16.39 7.83
N TYR A 93 13.65 -15.57 8.71
CA TYR A 93 13.33 -14.18 8.41
C TYR A 93 14.16 -13.22 9.28
N GLN A 94 14.44 -12.06 8.71
CA GLN A 94 15.01 -10.92 9.42
C GLN A 94 13.97 -9.82 9.56
N ARG A 95 14.04 -9.12 10.69
CA ARG A 95 13.33 -7.87 10.91
C ARG A 95 13.79 -6.81 9.91
N LYS A 96 12.84 -6.07 9.33
CA LYS A 96 13.08 -4.97 8.41
C LYS A 96 12.11 -3.84 8.68
N TRP A 97 12.62 -2.61 8.83
CA TRP A 97 11.77 -1.43 8.91
C TRP A 97 11.40 -0.96 7.51
N VAL A 98 10.12 -0.70 7.29
CA VAL A 98 9.56 -0.22 6.02
C VAL A 98 8.62 0.95 6.25
N ASP A 99 8.47 1.79 5.24
CA ASP A 99 7.51 2.88 5.21
C ASP A 99 6.26 2.40 4.46
N ILE A 100 5.10 2.48 5.13
CA ILE A 100 3.81 2.04 4.59
C ILE A 100 2.87 3.23 4.40
N CYS A 101 1.93 3.08 3.47
CA CYS A 101 0.85 4.01 3.21
C CYS A 101 -0.42 3.54 3.94
N CYS A 102 -1.00 4.42 4.77
CA CYS A 102 -2.28 4.21 5.41
C CYS A 102 -3.42 4.83 4.56
N PRO A 103 -4.68 4.43 4.77
CA PRO A 103 -5.78 4.80 3.88
C PRO A 103 -6.04 6.31 3.82
N ASN A 104 -5.72 7.03 4.90
CA ASN A 104 -5.95 8.46 5.11
C ASN A 104 -4.79 9.36 4.64
N GLY A 105 -3.78 8.82 3.94
CA GLY A 105 -2.61 9.58 3.49
C GLY A 105 -1.45 9.63 4.48
N ASP A 106 -1.58 9.00 5.65
CA ASP A 106 -0.51 8.93 6.65
C ASP A 106 0.55 7.89 6.27
N SER A 107 1.82 8.26 6.46
CA SER A 107 2.96 7.36 6.30
C SER A 107 3.42 6.88 7.66
N LYS A 108 3.42 5.56 7.88
CA LYS A 108 3.95 4.97 9.11
C LYS A 108 5.19 4.15 8.83
N LYS A 109 6.18 4.27 9.72
CA LYS A 109 7.32 3.34 9.76
C LYS A 109 6.92 2.11 10.58
N ALA A 110 6.90 0.95 9.95
CA ALA A 110 6.49 -0.31 10.55
C ALA A 110 7.59 -1.38 10.41
N LEU A 111 7.68 -2.25 11.40
CA LEU A 111 8.47 -3.46 11.32
C LEU A 111 7.77 -4.43 10.36
N THR A 112 8.53 -5.16 9.57
CA THR A 112 8.05 -6.34 8.85
C THR A 112 9.15 -7.40 8.86
N TYR A 113 8.86 -8.57 8.33
CA TYR A 113 9.83 -9.67 8.21
C TYR A 113 10.13 -9.89 6.74
N THR A 114 11.40 -10.13 6.39
CA THR A 114 11.81 -10.53 5.04
C THR A 114 12.73 -11.73 5.11
N VAL A 115 12.71 -12.60 4.11
CA VAL A 115 13.53 -13.81 4.10
C VAL A 115 15.02 -13.43 4.12
N VAL A 116 15.82 -14.16 4.91
CA VAL A 116 17.27 -13.95 4.95
C VAL A 116 17.96 -14.45 3.69
N GLN A 117 19.03 -13.78 3.27
CA GLN A 117 19.77 -14.09 2.04
C GLN A 117 20.18 -15.58 1.93
N SER A 118 20.57 -16.20 3.04
CA SER A 118 21.01 -17.61 3.06
C SER A 118 19.88 -18.64 2.86
N LYS A 119 18.62 -18.20 2.87
CA LYS A 119 17.43 -19.05 2.66
C LYS A 119 16.76 -18.82 1.30
N LEU A 120 17.16 -17.77 0.59
CA LEU A 120 16.66 -17.49 -0.75
C LEU A 120 17.05 -18.62 -1.71
N GLN A 121 16.09 -19.03 -2.52
CA GLN A 121 16.29 -19.95 -3.63
C GLN A 121 16.16 -19.19 -4.95
N PRO A 122 16.91 -19.58 -5.99
CA PRO A 122 16.93 -18.85 -7.25
C PRO A 122 15.62 -19.00 -8.05
N ASN A 123 14.85 -20.05 -7.78
CA ASN A 123 13.64 -20.38 -8.51
C ASN A 123 12.40 -20.15 -7.65
N TYR A 124 11.29 -19.86 -8.31
CA TYR A 124 9.97 -19.89 -7.71
C TYR A 124 9.67 -21.22 -7.03
N ILE A 125 8.95 -21.13 -5.92
CA ILE A 125 8.50 -22.26 -5.11
C ILE A 125 7.02 -22.12 -4.90
N GLN A 126 6.25 -23.07 -5.43
CA GLN A 126 4.80 -23.03 -5.34
C GLN A 126 4.34 -23.03 -3.86
N PRO A 127 3.57 -22.03 -3.41
CA PRO A 127 2.88 -22.08 -2.12
C PRO A 127 1.75 -23.11 -2.17
N THR A 128 1.40 -23.68 -1.02
CA THR A 128 0.26 -24.61 -0.94
C THR A 128 -1.06 -23.87 -1.06
N ASP A 129 -2.09 -24.51 -1.61
CA ASP A 129 -3.43 -23.90 -1.75
C ASP A 129 -4.00 -23.41 -0.42
N SER A 130 -3.77 -24.17 0.66
CA SER A 130 -4.19 -23.76 2.01
C SER A 130 -3.46 -22.51 2.50
N TYR A 131 -2.19 -22.33 2.13
CA TYR A 131 -1.43 -21.12 2.46
C TYR A 131 -1.88 -19.92 1.63
N ILE A 132 -2.14 -20.11 0.33
CA ILE A 132 -2.73 -19.08 -0.55
C ILE A 132 -4.06 -18.60 0.03
N GLU A 133 -4.92 -19.52 0.46
CA GLU A 133 -6.24 -19.19 1.00
C GLU A 133 -6.15 -18.38 2.31
N LEU A 134 -5.15 -18.64 3.16
CA LEU A 134 -4.91 -17.82 4.36
C LEU A 134 -4.64 -16.36 4.02
N ILE A 135 -3.79 -16.10 3.01
CA ILE A 135 -3.44 -14.74 2.57
C ILE A 135 -4.63 -14.10 1.86
N SER A 136 -5.21 -14.80 0.87
CA SER A 136 -6.35 -14.35 0.07
C SER A 136 -7.56 -13.99 0.95
N SER A 137 -7.96 -14.85 1.88
CA SER A 137 -9.07 -14.57 2.80
C SER A 137 -8.77 -13.41 3.76
N GLY A 138 -7.52 -13.31 4.23
CA GLY A 138 -7.04 -12.21 5.07
C GLY A 138 -7.15 -10.84 4.38
N LEU A 139 -6.76 -10.77 3.09
CA LEU A 139 -6.86 -9.56 2.27
C LEU A 139 -8.34 -9.23 1.95
N LYS A 140 -9.09 -10.21 1.44
CA LYS A 140 -10.50 -10.02 1.03
C LYS A 140 -11.39 -9.58 2.19
N LYS A 141 -11.18 -10.11 3.39
CA LYS A 141 -11.92 -9.71 4.61
C LYS A 141 -11.84 -8.20 4.88
N ARG A 142 -10.79 -7.53 4.37
CA ARG A 142 -10.49 -6.11 4.59
C ARG A 142 -10.63 -5.26 3.33
N GLY A 143 -11.25 -5.80 2.28
CA GLY A 143 -11.43 -5.09 1.00
C GLY A 143 -10.12 -4.82 0.27
N LEU A 144 -9.04 -5.57 0.57
CA LEU A 144 -7.78 -5.46 -0.17
C LEU A 144 -7.80 -6.39 -1.39
N PRO A 145 -7.24 -5.95 -2.53
CA PRO A 145 -7.15 -6.77 -3.72
C PRO A 145 -6.15 -7.90 -3.51
N ILE A 146 -6.36 -9.01 -4.22
CA ILE A 146 -5.46 -10.17 -4.22
C ILE A 146 -4.59 -10.24 -5.49
N SER A 147 -4.63 -9.21 -6.35
CA SER A 147 -3.89 -9.20 -7.62
C SER A 147 -2.40 -9.44 -7.37
N ASP A 148 -1.75 -8.70 -6.47
CA ASP A 148 -0.32 -8.90 -6.15
C ASP A 148 0.00 -10.34 -5.72
N LEU A 149 -0.90 -10.99 -4.96
CA LEU A 149 -0.77 -12.40 -4.59
C LEU A 149 -0.89 -13.33 -5.80
N VAL A 150 -1.85 -13.10 -6.70
CA VAL A 150 -2.02 -13.89 -7.93
C VAL A 150 -0.77 -13.80 -8.81
N ASN A 151 -0.23 -12.60 -9.03
CA ASN A 151 0.98 -12.44 -9.84
C ASN A 151 2.20 -13.13 -9.21
N ALA A 152 2.32 -13.07 -7.88
CA ALA A 152 3.39 -13.78 -7.18
C ALA A 152 3.25 -15.30 -7.31
N ILE A 153 2.04 -15.84 -7.42
CA ILE A 153 1.78 -17.27 -7.67
C ILE A 153 2.11 -17.63 -9.12
N GLU A 154 1.82 -16.75 -10.07
CA GLU A 154 2.10 -16.94 -11.51
C GLU A 154 3.59 -16.71 -11.87
N ASP A 155 4.40 -16.25 -10.91
CA ASP A 155 5.83 -15.92 -11.05
C ASP A 155 6.11 -14.86 -12.13
N GLU A 156 5.22 -13.88 -12.24
CA GLU A 156 5.39 -12.76 -13.15
C GLU A 156 6.37 -11.72 -12.59
N ALA A 157 7.15 -11.08 -13.46
CA ALA A 157 8.26 -10.21 -13.07
C ALA A 157 7.83 -8.97 -12.27
N SER A 158 6.79 -8.29 -12.76
CA SER A 158 6.28 -7.05 -12.19
C SER A 158 4.79 -6.91 -12.45
N HIS A 159 4.06 -6.49 -11.43
CA HIS A 159 2.65 -6.14 -11.54
C HIS A 159 2.33 -4.85 -10.82
N PHE A 160 1.29 -4.17 -11.31
CA PHE A 160 0.78 -2.92 -10.80
C PHE A 160 -0.61 -3.16 -10.20
N PRO A 161 -0.71 -3.58 -8.92
CA PRO A 161 -1.97 -3.99 -8.32
C PRO A 161 -2.97 -2.83 -8.16
N ILE A 162 -2.51 -1.60 -8.29
CA ILE A 162 -3.30 -0.37 -8.32
C ILE A 162 -2.95 0.35 -9.61
N LYS A 163 -3.85 0.39 -10.57
CA LYS A 163 -3.68 1.12 -11.84
C LYS A 163 -4.29 2.52 -11.82
N ASP A 164 -5.00 2.84 -10.74
CA ASP A 164 -5.74 4.07 -10.63
C ASP A 164 -4.91 5.19 -10.00
N VAL A 165 -5.11 6.41 -10.51
CA VAL A 165 -4.54 7.64 -9.97
C VAL A 165 -5.68 8.62 -9.70
N PHE A 166 -5.77 9.07 -8.45
CA PHE A 166 -6.67 10.14 -8.03
C PHE A 166 -5.99 11.49 -8.18
N VAL A 167 -6.60 12.38 -8.96
CA VAL A 167 -6.14 13.76 -9.18
C VAL A 167 -7.17 14.76 -8.66
N TYR A 168 -6.72 15.87 -8.08
CA TYR A 168 -7.59 16.81 -7.35
C TYR A 168 -7.32 18.29 -7.70
N GLY A 169 -6.49 18.55 -8.72
CA GLY A 169 -5.96 19.89 -8.99
C GLY A 169 -5.80 20.21 -10.46
N THR A 170 -4.63 20.70 -10.85
CA THR A 170 -4.35 21.15 -12.22
C THR A 170 -4.50 20.06 -13.28
N LEU A 171 -4.46 18.79 -12.89
CA LEU A 171 -4.63 17.61 -13.75
C LEU A 171 -6.11 17.24 -14.01
N LEU A 172 -7.07 17.83 -13.28
CA LEU A 172 -8.50 17.57 -13.48
C LEU A 172 -8.94 17.93 -14.91
N SER A 173 -9.96 17.26 -15.41
CA SER A 173 -10.62 17.57 -16.67
C SER A 173 -11.07 19.03 -16.71
N GLY A 174 -10.63 19.75 -17.75
CA GLY A 174 -10.88 21.18 -17.94
C GLY A 174 -9.85 22.11 -17.28
N GLU A 175 -8.91 21.60 -16.49
CA GLU A 175 -7.83 22.38 -15.88
C GLU A 175 -6.55 22.39 -16.75
N SER A 176 -5.60 23.24 -16.37
CA SER A 176 -4.43 23.61 -17.19
C SER A 176 -3.54 22.44 -17.61
N ARG A 177 -3.49 21.35 -16.83
CA ARG A 177 -2.68 20.15 -17.10
C ARG A 177 -3.51 18.94 -17.53
N ALA A 178 -4.82 19.07 -17.75
CA ALA A 178 -5.66 18.00 -18.28
C ALA A 178 -5.11 17.32 -19.56
N PRO A 179 -4.47 18.04 -20.51
CA PRO A 179 -3.87 17.42 -21.70
C PRO A 179 -2.80 16.37 -21.38
N ILE A 180 -2.15 16.44 -20.21
CA ILE A 180 -1.13 15.48 -19.80
C ILE A 180 -1.76 14.11 -19.54
N ILE A 181 -2.88 14.06 -18.80
CA ILE A 181 -3.62 12.82 -18.53
C ILE A 181 -4.05 12.18 -19.86
N LYS A 182 -4.56 12.99 -20.80
CA LYS A 182 -4.94 12.52 -22.13
C LYS A 182 -3.76 11.95 -22.92
N ASN A 183 -2.59 12.60 -22.88
CA ASN A 183 -1.39 12.14 -23.58
C ASN A 183 -0.81 10.85 -22.99
N LEU A 184 -1.09 10.59 -21.71
CA LEU A 184 -0.76 9.33 -21.02
C LEU A 184 -1.83 8.25 -21.22
N ASN A 185 -2.85 8.51 -22.06
CA ASN A 185 -4.00 7.63 -22.28
C ASN A 185 -4.78 7.29 -21.00
N GLY A 186 -4.81 8.21 -20.02
CA GLY A 186 -5.59 8.02 -18.80
C GLY A 186 -7.08 7.96 -19.10
N ILE A 187 -7.75 6.92 -18.64
CA ILE A 187 -9.19 6.71 -18.82
C ILE A 187 -9.90 7.21 -17.57
N LEU A 188 -10.77 8.20 -17.70
CA LEU A 188 -11.59 8.67 -16.59
C LEU A 188 -12.57 7.57 -16.18
N ILE A 189 -12.45 7.10 -14.94
CA ILE A 189 -13.32 6.07 -14.36
C ILE A 189 -14.55 6.72 -13.73
N SER A 190 -14.33 7.69 -12.84
CA SER A 190 -15.40 8.40 -12.13
C SER A 190 -14.88 9.68 -11.47
N ASP A 191 -15.81 10.52 -11.03
CA ASP A 191 -15.53 11.48 -9.97
C ASP A 191 -15.30 10.73 -8.66
N ALA A 192 -14.38 11.21 -7.82
CA ALA A 192 -14.04 10.57 -6.55
C ALA A 192 -13.76 11.60 -5.46
N THR A 193 -13.76 11.15 -4.21
CA THR A 193 -13.41 11.98 -3.06
C THR A 193 -12.45 11.29 -2.12
N CYS A 194 -11.65 12.06 -1.38
CA CYS A 194 -10.80 11.55 -0.32
C CYS A 194 -10.82 12.47 0.90
N GLU A 195 -10.39 11.96 2.06
CA GLU A 195 -10.13 12.78 3.24
C GLU A 195 -8.81 13.55 3.07
N GLY A 196 -8.83 14.85 3.38
CA GLY A 196 -7.65 15.70 3.34
C GLY A 196 -8.00 17.18 3.40
N VAL A 197 -6.98 18.04 3.49
CA VAL A 197 -7.15 19.49 3.36
C VAL A 197 -6.54 19.93 2.03
N LEU A 198 -7.36 20.55 1.18
CA LEU A 198 -6.91 21.16 -0.07
C LEU A 198 -6.49 22.60 0.18
N VAL A 199 -5.28 22.97 -0.22
CA VAL A 199 -4.75 24.34 -0.10
C VAL A 199 -4.35 24.92 -1.45
N ASP A 200 -4.50 26.24 -1.61
CA ASP A 200 -4.05 26.97 -2.77
C ASP A 200 -2.59 27.45 -2.61
N LEU A 201 -1.69 26.92 -3.44
CA LEU A 201 -0.28 27.32 -3.50
C LEU A 201 -0.01 28.31 -4.65
N GLY A 202 -1.07 28.93 -5.17
CA GLY A 202 -1.07 29.90 -6.27
C GLY A 202 -1.38 29.24 -7.61
N SER A 203 -0.35 28.74 -8.30
CA SER A 203 -0.56 28.15 -9.65
C SER A 203 -1.03 26.69 -9.62
N TYR A 204 -1.03 26.07 -8.45
CA TYR A 204 -1.36 24.66 -8.25
C TYR A 204 -1.82 24.43 -6.79
N PRO A 205 -2.63 23.39 -6.51
CA PRO A 205 -3.04 23.07 -5.16
C PRO A 205 -2.11 22.09 -4.46
N GLY A 206 -2.12 22.11 -3.12
CA GLY A 206 -1.54 21.05 -2.28
C GLY A 206 -2.62 20.24 -1.57
N LEU A 207 -2.47 18.92 -1.53
CA LEU A 207 -3.27 18.05 -0.64
C LEU A 207 -2.48 17.75 0.63
N LEU A 208 -3.06 18.05 1.79
CA LEU A 208 -2.51 17.80 3.12
C LEU A 208 -3.35 16.76 3.87
N ILE A 209 -2.75 16.12 4.88
CA ILE A 209 -3.49 15.23 5.78
C ILE A 209 -4.52 16.03 6.59
N GLY A 210 -5.74 15.49 6.65
CA GLY A 210 -6.85 16.02 7.43
C GLY A 210 -8.12 15.22 7.16
N THR A 211 -9.22 15.65 7.78
CA THR A 211 -10.52 14.95 7.76
C THR A 211 -11.56 15.65 6.90
N GLU A 212 -11.20 16.77 6.25
CA GLU A 212 -12.11 17.46 5.33
C GLU A 212 -12.23 16.67 4.02
N LEU A 213 -13.23 17.01 3.20
CA LEU A 213 -13.50 16.28 1.96
C LEU A 213 -12.85 16.99 0.77
N VAL A 214 -11.98 16.28 0.04
CA VAL A 214 -11.39 16.76 -1.22
C VAL A 214 -12.00 16.03 -2.40
N ARG A 215 -12.46 16.80 -3.38
CA ARG A 215 -13.07 16.30 -4.63
C ARG A 215 -12.03 16.24 -5.74
N GLY A 216 -12.09 15.16 -6.50
CA GLY A 216 -11.22 14.95 -7.65
C GLY A 216 -11.80 13.95 -8.64
N GLU A 217 -10.92 13.46 -9.50
CA GLU A 217 -11.24 12.52 -10.57
C GLU A 217 -10.31 11.31 -10.46
N LEU A 218 -10.86 10.13 -10.71
CA LEU A 218 -10.14 8.87 -10.70
C LEU A 218 -9.85 8.42 -12.14
N TYR A 219 -8.58 8.20 -12.45
CA TYR A 219 -8.14 7.77 -13.77
C TYR A 219 -7.41 6.44 -13.71
N GLU A 220 -7.76 5.51 -14.60
CA GLU A 220 -7.00 4.26 -14.80
C GLU A 220 -5.93 4.43 -15.89
N PHE A 221 -4.76 3.83 -15.68
CA PHE A 221 -3.67 3.80 -16.65
C PHE A 221 -3.24 2.36 -16.96
N GLU A 222 -3.26 2.00 -18.25
CA GLU A 222 -2.74 0.70 -18.71
C GLU A 222 -1.22 0.60 -18.48
N ASP A 223 -0.46 1.61 -18.90
CA ASP A 223 0.96 1.78 -18.61
C ASP A 223 1.17 2.70 -17.39
N LEU A 224 0.86 2.15 -16.22
CA LEU A 224 0.99 2.87 -14.96
C LEU A 224 2.43 3.35 -14.71
N LYS A 225 3.44 2.55 -15.08
CA LYS A 225 4.84 2.90 -14.84
C LYS A 225 5.22 4.21 -15.52
N THR A 226 4.91 4.33 -16.82
CA THR A 226 5.17 5.56 -17.58
C THR A 226 4.33 6.72 -17.05
N ALA A 227 3.07 6.47 -16.71
CA ALA A 227 2.20 7.49 -16.13
C ALA A 227 2.77 8.06 -14.82
N LEU A 228 3.14 7.19 -13.88
CA LEU A 228 3.72 7.58 -12.60
C LEU A 228 5.06 8.31 -12.76
N GLN A 229 5.96 7.85 -13.64
CA GLN A 229 7.21 8.56 -13.91
C GLN A 229 6.97 9.99 -14.42
N ARG A 230 5.97 10.17 -15.30
CA ARG A 230 5.64 11.49 -15.84
C ARG A 230 5.00 12.39 -14.78
N LEU A 231 4.09 11.85 -13.98
CA LEU A 231 3.41 12.58 -12.92
C LEU A 231 4.37 12.93 -11.77
N ASP A 232 5.26 12.02 -11.36
CA ASP A 232 6.31 12.28 -10.37
C ASP A 232 7.18 13.48 -10.77
N SER A 233 7.53 13.60 -12.07
CA SER A 233 8.29 14.73 -12.61
C SER A 233 7.51 16.05 -12.56
N ILE A 234 6.19 16.02 -12.75
CA ILE A 234 5.32 17.19 -12.74
C ILE A 234 5.07 17.68 -11.31
N GLU A 235 4.87 16.75 -10.39
CA GLU A 235 4.62 17.00 -8.97
C GLU A 235 5.95 17.18 -8.20
N GLY A 236 7.10 17.09 -8.86
CA GLY A 236 8.40 17.35 -8.24
C GLY A 236 8.72 16.39 -7.08
N VAL A 237 8.38 15.10 -7.23
CA VAL A 237 8.63 14.07 -6.21
C VAL A 237 10.11 13.93 -5.89
N ASP A 238 10.97 13.90 -6.92
CA ASP A 238 12.43 13.85 -6.74
C ASP A 238 13.00 15.12 -6.10
N ALA A 239 12.31 16.25 -6.25
CA ALA A 239 12.65 17.53 -5.62
C ALA A 239 12.07 17.67 -4.21
N GLY A 240 11.31 16.68 -3.73
CA GLY A 240 10.67 16.69 -2.41
C GLY A 240 9.49 17.65 -2.29
N LEU A 241 8.91 18.13 -3.39
CA LEU A 241 7.77 19.05 -3.35
C LEU A 241 6.49 18.32 -2.93
N TYR A 242 6.23 17.18 -3.56
CA TYR A 242 5.15 16.26 -3.21
C TYR A 242 5.73 14.88 -2.90
N ARG A 243 4.93 14.06 -2.22
CA ARG A 243 5.17 12.62 -2.06
C ARG A 243 4.03 11.85 -2.72
N ARG A 244 4.37 10.82 -3.49
CA ARG A 244 3.35 9.89 -3.99
C ARG A 244 2.90 8.96 -2.86
N HIS A 245 1.60 8.72 -2.78
CA HIS A 245 0.98 7.92 -1.73
C HIS A 245 -0.15 7.05 -2.29
N ILE A 246 -0.52 6.00 -1.57
CA ILE A 246 -1.71 5.18 -1.89
C ILE A 246 -2.78 5.50 -0.86
N ILE A 247 -3.98 5.86 -1.31
CA ILE A 247 -5.12 6.17 -0.44
C ILE A 247 -6.37 5.40 -0.86
N SER A 248 -7.34 5.35 0.04
CA SER A 248 -8.71 4.96 -0.29
C SER A 248 -9.46 6.21 -0.75
N VAL A 249 -10.12 6.12 -1.90
CA VAL A 249 -11.02 7.17 -2.42
C VAL A 249 -12.44 6.63 -2.50
N GLU A 250 -13.41 7.46 -2.16
CA GLU A 250 -14.83 7.12 -2.28
C GLU A 250 -15.33 7.46 -3.67
N THR A 251 -15.95 6.47 -4.32
CA THR A 251 -16.59 6.59 -5.64
C THR A 251 -18.07 6.19 -5.55
N ASP A 252 -18.82 6.33 -6.64
CA ASP A 252 -20.21 5.90 -6.74
C ASP A 252 -20.44 4.39 -6.56
N ILE A 253 -19.42 3.58 -6.84
CA ILE A 253 -19.42 2.12 -6.65
C ILE A 253 -18.77 1.68 -5.34
N GLY A 254 -18.38 2.63 -4.48
CA GLY A 254 -17.73 2.40 -3.19
C GLY A 254 -16.22 2.70 -3.19
N PRO A 255 -15.52 2.33 -2.11
CA PRO A 255 -14.11 2.69 -1.92
C PRO A 255 -13.20 1.98 -2.93
N GLN A 256 -12.29 2.73 -3.54
CA GLN A 256 -11.24 2.26 -4.45
C GLN A 256 -9.87 2.68 -3.96
N TRP A 257 -8.84 1.86 -4.23
CA TRP A 257 -7.46 2.22 -3.93
C TRP A 257 -6.86 2.98 -5.11
N ALA A 258 -6.20 4.11 -4.84
CA ALA A 258 -5.59 4.93 -5.88
C ALA A 258 -4.25 5.50 -5.44
N TRP A 259 -3.35 5.69 -6.40
CA TRP A 259 -2.20 6.56 -6.21
C TRP A 259 -2.65 8.02 -6.19
N THR A 260 -2.03 8.83 -5.34
CA THR A 260 -2.20 10.29 -5.36
C THR A 260 -0.92 10.97 -4.88
N TYR A 261 -0.93 12.30 -4.82
CA TYR A 261 0.20 13.11 -4.40
C TYR A 261 -0.19 13.92 -3.18
N PHE A 262 0.60 13.89 -2.12
CA PHE A 262 0.46 14.79 -0.98
C PHE A 262 1.54 15.85 -1.03
N TYR A 263 1.17 17.09 -0.75
CA TYR A 263 2.13 18.18 -0.60
C TYR A 263 2.98 17.96 0.66
N ASN A 264 4.29 18.23 0.56
CA ASN A 264 5.21 18.06 1.69
C ASN A 264 5.32 19.30 2.59
N GLY A 265 4.77 20.45 2.19
CA GLY A 265 4.67 21.61 3.08
C GLY A 265 3.59 21.44 4.15
N GLU A 266 3.60 22.31 5.16
CA GLU A 266 2.70 22.22 6.33
C GLU A 266 1.69 23.38 6.42
N GLU A 267 1.81 24.38 5.53
CA GLU A 267 1.03 25.62 5.62
C GLU A 267 -0.43 25.42 5.16
N LYS A 268 -1.37 25.69 6.07
CA LYS A 268 -2.83 25.69 5.79
C LYS A 268 -3.43 27.07 5.52
N ASN A 269 -2.58 28.10 5.38
CA ASN A 269 -3.01 29.50 5.39
C ASN A 269 -3.93 29.91 4.21
N ASN A 270 -4.05 29.06 3.18
CA ASN A 270 -4.93 29.24 2.02
C ASN A 270 -5.78 27.99 1.76
N GLN A 271 -6.44 27.44 2.78
CA GLN A 271 -7.36 26.33 2.62
C GLN A 271 -8.49 26.68 1.64
N ILE A 272 -8.79 25.77 0.71
CA ILE A 272 -9.93 25.83 -0.18
C ILE A 272 -11.10 25.13 0.52
N GLU A 273 -11.98 25.91 1.17
CA GLU A 273 -13.08 25.39 2.00
C GLU A 273 -14.07 24.52 1.24
N SER A 274 -14.19 24.71 -0.09
CA SER A 274 -15.06 23.90 -0.92
C SER A 274 -14.54 22.47 -1.14
N GLY A 275 -13.27 22.21 -0.83
CA GLY A 275 -12.57 20.96 -1.12
C GLY A 275 -12.39 20.67 -2.61
N SER A 276 -12.68 21.64 -3.49
CA SER A 276 -12.65 21.44 -4.94
C SER A 276 -11.83 22.52 -5.60
N TRP A 277 -10.76 22.12 -6.31
CA TRP A 277 -9.94 23.05 -7.08
C TRP A 277 -10.74 23.81 -8.14
N LYS A 278 -11.77 23.18 -8.72
CA LYS A 278 -12.68 23.84 -9.69
C LYS A 278 -13.51 24.97 -9.05
N ASN A 279 -13.72 24.91 -7.73
CA ASN A 279 -14.48 25.89 -6.94
C ASN A 279 -13.57 26.56 -5.89
N ARG A 280 -12.38 26.98 -6.29
CA ARG A 280 -11.36 27.59 -5.41
C ARG A 280 -11.56 29.09 -5.13
N ASN A 281 -12.46 29.75 -5.85
CA ASN A 281 -12.80 31.17 -5.68
C ASN A 281 -14.00 31.35 -4.75
#